data_AF-A0A5C6XHD7-F1
#
_entry.id   AF-A0A5C6XHD7-F1
#
_cell.length_a   1.000
_cell.length_b   1.000
_cell.length_c   1.000
_cell.angle_alpha   90.00
_cell.angle_beta   90.00
_cell.angle_gamma   90.00
#
_symmetry.space_group_name_H-M   'P 1'
#
loop_
_entity.id
_entity.type
_entity.pdbx_description
1 polymer ?
#
loop_
_entity_poly.entity_id
_entity_poly.type
_entity_poly.pdbx_seq_one_letter_code
_entity_poly.pdbx_strand_id
1 'polypeptide(L)'
;MVRPLLRFLILLCFALAMAACGDDASVLPAVADPACDDGVQNGTETDVDCGGTCGACDLEQSCLENSDCASEVCDEGVCVSPALPDPTCDDDEHNGNETDVDCGGDCGACEDGLSCNLPEDCTSGVCDDGSCAVPTCDDGVQNGNETDVDCGGDCGDCDDGLMCNLPEDCTSGVCDDGTCAAPTCDDGVQNGTETDVDCGGGDCGDCDDGLMCNPPEDCTSGVCDDGTCAAPTCDDGVQNG
;
A
#
# COMPACT_ATOMS: atom_id res chain seq x y z
N MET A 1 41.74 83.81 15.48
CA MET A 1 42.86 84.58 14.88
C MET A 1 43.58 83.68 13.89
N VAL A 2 43.57 84.07 12.61
CA VAL A 2 44.60 83.75 11.58
C VAL A 2 44.76 82.27 11.19
N ARG A 3 44.70 81.82 9.93
CA ARG A 3 44.30 82.37 8.63
C ARG A 3 44.13 81.15 7.70
N PRO A 4 43.28 81.29 6.66
CA PRO A 4 43.08 80.34 5.57
C PRO A 4 44.29 80.39 4.63
N LEU A 5 44.34 79.51 3.62
CA LEU A 5 44.86 79.75 2.26
C LEU A 5 45.16 78.41 1.57
N LEU A 6 45.09 78.43 0.24
CA LEU A 6 45.33 77.36 -0.74
C LEU A 6 44.15 76.39 -0.87
N ARG A 7 43.60 76.10 -2.05
CA ARG A 7 43.88 76.46 -3.45
C ARG A 7 42.61 76.00 -4.18
N PHE A 8 41.91 76.89 -4.89
CA PHE A 8 42.14 77.13 -6.31
C PHE A 8 41.76 75.94 -7.21
N LEU A 9 40.86 76.21 -8.16
CA LEU A 9 40.73 75.61 -9.49
C LEU A 9 40.29 74.13 -9.54
N ILE A 10 39.07 73.77 -9.96
CA ILE A 10 38.49 73.91 -11.30
C ILE A 10 39.41 73.35 -12.41
N LEU A 11 38.90 72.29 -13.06
CA LEU A 11 39.11 71.82 -14.45
C LEU A 11 40.33 70.92 -14.81
N LEU A 12 39.94 69.73 -15.33
CA LEU A 12 40.53 68.93 -16.42
C LEU A 12 41.77 68.05 -16.18
N CYS A 13 41.56 66.73 -16.20
CA CYS A 13 42.32 65.70 -16.95
C CYS A 13 41.44 64.45 -16.96
N PHE A 14 40.59 64.22 -17.97
CA PHE A 14 40.88 63.47 -19.20
C PHE A 14 41.70 62.17 -19.01
N ALA A 15 41.07 61.08 -19.47
CA ALA A 15 41.63 59.81 -19.95
C ALA A 15 41.97 58.70 -18.93
N LEU A 16 41.06 57.72 -18.90
CA LEU A 16 41.29 56.31 -19.27
C LEU A 16 42.51 55.58 -18.64
N ALA A 17 42.24 54.70 -17.68
CA ALA A 17 43.05 53.50 -17.45
C ALA A 17 42.17 52.37 -16.91
N MET A 18 42.30 51.20 -17.54
CA MET A 18 41.61 49.96 -17.23
C MET A 18 42.18 49.25 -16.00
N ALA A 19 41.39 48.27 -15.54
CA ALA A 19 41.80 46.99 -14.96
C ALA A 19 42.10 46.92 -13.45
N ALA A 20 41.21 46.15 -12.80
CA ALA A 20 41.48 45.12 -11.79
C ALA A 20 41.91 45.51 -10.37
N CYS A 21 40.95 45.37 -9.45
CA CYS A 21 41.08 44.64 -8.18
C CYS A 21 39.65 44.10 -7.90
N GLY A 22 39.35 42.81 -8.04
CA GLY A 22 39.83 41.74 -7.18
C GLY A 22 38.78 41.54 -6.09
N ASP A 23 37.72 40.81 -6.39
CA ASP A 23 36.82 40.27 -5.36
C ASP A 23 37.62 39.21 -4.60
N ASP A 24 38.40 39.64 -3.61
CA ASP A 24 38.96 38.78 -2.58
C ASP A 24 37.77 38.24 -1.77
N ALA A 25 37.10 37.24 -2.34
CA ALA A 25 36.46 36.19 -1.57
C ALA A 25 37.59 35.58 -0.73
N SER A 26 37.70 36.09 0.50
CA SER A 26 38.43 35.44 1.57
C SER A 26 37.99 33.98 1.62
N VAL A 27 38.82 33.12 1.04
CA VAL A 27 38.89 31.71 1.40
C VAL A 27 39.26 31.71 2.88
N LEU A 28 38.24 31.79 3.74
CA LEU A 28 38.38 31.33 5.10
C LEU A 28 38.63 29.82 4.98
N PRO A 29 39.67 29.28 5.63
CA PRO A 29 39.83 27.84 5.72
C PRO A 29 38.53 27.28 6.30
N ALA A 30 38.01 26.20 5.72
CA ALA A 30 36.95 25.42 6.36
C ALA A 30 37.42 25.13 7.78
N VAL A 31 36.86 25.83 8.76
CA VAL A 31 37.00 25.43 10.16
C VAL A 31 36.28 24.11 10.22
N ALA A 32 37.01 23.03 10.54
CA ALA A 32 36.37 21.83 11.03
C ALA A 32 35.46 22.30 12.17
N ASP A 33 34.16 22.12 12.02
CA ASP A 33 33.25 22.33 13.13
C ASP A 33 33.70 21.32 14.19
N PRO A 34 34.13 21.75 15.39
CA PRO A 34 34.67 20.83 16.39
C PRO A 34 33.66 19.78 16.86
N ALA A 35 32.40 19.85 16.43
CA ALA A 35 31.44 18.77 16.57
C ALA A 35 31.80 17.56 15.69
N CYS A 36 32.11 17.76 14.40
CA CYS A 36 32.17 16.71 13.37
C CYS A 36 33.37 15.74 13.44
N ASP A 37 34.14 15.73 14.54
CA ASP A 37 35.27 14.81 14.76
C ASP A 37 35.65 14.63 16.25
N ASP A 38 34.72 14.89 17.18
CA ASP A 38 34.98 14.86 18.62
C ASP A 38 34.52 13.57 19.34
N GLY A 39 33.92 12.65 18.60
CA GLY A 39 33.46 11.36 19.10
C GLY A 39 32.16 11.45 19.91
N VAL A 40 31.44 12.57 19.85
CA VAL A 40 30.15 12.72 20.53
C VAL A 40 29.10 13.38 19.63
N GLN A 41 27.92 12.74 19.53
CA GLN A 41 26.81 13.28 18.75
C GLN A 41 26.34 14.65 19.29
N ASN A 42 26.68 15.74 18.60
CA ASN A 42 26.34 17.10 19.00
C ASN A 42 26.18 18.06 17.82
N GLY A 43 25.76 19.30 18.10
CA GLY A 43 25.54 20.29 17.05
C GLY A 43 24.37 19.92 16.12
N THR A 44 24.66 19.72 14.84
CA THR A 44 23.67 19.34 13.80
C THR A 44 23.80 17.89 13.34
N GLU A 45 24.66 17.11 14.00
CA GLU A 45 24.90 15.71 13.68
C GLU A 45 23.68 14.85 13.88
N THR A 46 23.49 13.92 12.95
CA THR A 46 22.44 12.90 13.04
C THR A 46 22.96 11.58 13.60
N ASP A 47 24.26 11.32 13.51
CA ASP A 47 24.99 10.31 14.28
C ASP A 47 26.38 10.86 14.69
N VAL A 48 27.11 10.15 15.54
CA VAL A 48 28.40 10.59 16.10
C VAL A 48 29.35 11.05 14.97
N ASP A 49 29.69 12.34 14.97
CA ASP A 49 30.61 12.99 14.03
C ASP A 49 30.13 13.05 12.56
N CYS A 50 28.83 12.84 12.27
CA CYS A 50 28.30 12.85 10.89
C CYS A 50 26.84 13.33 10.79
N GLY A 51 26.42 13.70 9.58
CA GLY A 51 25.09 14.22 9.27
C GLY A 51 24.93 15.73 9.48
N GLY A 52 23.85 16.30 8.94
CA GLY A 52 23.55 17.73 8.97
C GLY A 52 24.62 18.57 8.28
N THR A 53 25.35 19.40 9.02
CA THR A 53 26.46 20.21 8.46
C THR A 53 27.78 19.45 8.38
N CYS A 54 27.86 18.23 8.94
CA CYS A 54 29.04 17.38 8.91
C CYS A 54 29.11 16.55 7.62
N GLY A 55 30.13 15.68 7.52
CA GLY A 55 30.18 14.68 6.44
C GLY A 55 29.02 13.70 6.52
N ALA A 56 28.65 13.09 5.41
CA ALA A 56 27.58 12.11 5.39
C ALA A 56 27.96 10.84 6.18
N CYS A 57 27.00 10.30 6.93
CA CYS A 57 27.10 9.09 7.73
C CYS A 57 27.17 7.83 6.85
N ASP A 58 27.89 6.82 7.32
CA ASP A 58 27.94 5.51 6.66
C ASP A 58 26.66 4.70 6.93
N LEU A 59 26.57 3.51 6.36
CA LEU A 59 25.43 2.61 6.57
C LEU A 59 25.25 2.26 8.06
N GLU A 60 24.00 1.99 8.43
CA GLU A 60 23.56 1.64 9.79
C GLU A 60 23.70 2.77 10.83
N GLN A 61 24.03 3.98 10.39
CA GLN A 61 24.11 5.17 11.25
C GLN A 61 22.82 5.99 11.20
N SER A 62 22.57 6.78 12.23
CA SER A 62 21.35 7.57 12.39
C SER A 62 21.30 8.77 11.45
N CYS A 63 20.12 9.05 10.88
CA CYS A 63 19.87 10.14 9.94
C CYS A 63 18.50 10.80 10.16
N LEU A 64 18.33 12.01 9.64
CA LEU A 64 17.04 12.73 9.62
C LEU A 64 16.60 13.08 8.19
N GLU A 65 17.55 13.21 7.26
CA GLU A 65 17.33 13.44 5.84
C GLU A 65 18.29 12.62 4.99
N ASN A 66 17.93 12.41 3.72
CA ASN A 66 18.73 11.62 2.77
C ASN A 66 20.16 12.15 2.61
N SER A 67 20.38 13.47 2.67
CA SER A 67 21.72 14.06 2.58
C SER A 67 22.62 13.76 3.76
N ASP A 68 22.06 13.30 4.89
CA ASP A 68 22.85 12.86 6.02
C ASP A 68 23.58 11.54 5.74
N CYS A 69 23.16 10.79 4.73
CA CYS A 69 23.70 9.48 4.42
C CYS A 69 24.61 9.50 3.20
N ALA A 70 25.75 8.82 3.28
CA ALA A 70 26.64 8.64 2.14
C ALA A 70 25.95 7.86 0.99
N SER A 71 24.93 7.08 1.32
CA SER A 71 24.03 6.38 0.40
C SER A 71 22.94 7.25 -0.22
N GLU A 72 22.76 8.49 0.27
CA GLU A 72 21.61 9.35 -0.05
C GLU A 72 20.23 8.76 0.31
N VAL A 73 20.17 7.73 1.18
CA VAL A 73 18.93 7.09 1.62
C VAL A 73 18.88 6.99 3.14
N CYS A 74 18.00 7.80 3.72
CA CYS A 74 17.62 7.75 5.12
C CYS A 74 16.26 7.05 5.25
N ASP A 75 16.27 5.78 5.67
CA ASP A 75 15.06 4.98 5.83
C ASP A 75 14.82 4.69 7.31
N GLU A 76 13.62 5.01 7.80
CA GLU A 76 13.22 4.90 9.21
C GLU A 76 14.24 5.49 10.23
N GLY A 77 14.97 6.52 9.81
CA GLY A 77 15.96 7.21 10.64
C GLY A 77 17.34 6.55 10.65
N VAL A 78 17.60 5.61 9.74
CA VAL A 78 18.90 4.95 9.57
C VAL A 78 19.38 5.07 8.12
N CYS A 79 20.67 5.33 7.94
CA CYS A 79 21.32 5.29 6.64
C CYS A 79 21.37 3.87 6.14
N VAL A 80 20.57 3.58 5.12
CA VAL A 80 20.53 2.27 4.48
C VAL A 80 21.25 2.36 3.14
N SER A 81 21.70 1.22 2.64
CA SER A 81 22.20 1.18 1.26
C SER A 81 21.08 1.66 0.34
N PRO A 82 21.40 2.48 -0.68
CA PRO A 82 20.38 2.76 -1.68
C PRO A 82 20.01 1.41 -2.27
N ALA A 83 18.72 1.08 -2.24
CA ALA A 83 18.17 -0.05 -2.98
C ALA A 83 18.32 0.28 -4.47
N LEU A 84 19.55 0.20 -4.95
CA LEU A 84 19.79 0.10 -6.38
C LEU A 84 19.24 -1.27 -6.77
N PRO A 85 18.55 -1.39 -7.92
CA PRO A 85 18.46 -2.70 -8.55
C PRO A 85 19.89 -3.21 -8.65
N ASP A 86 20.15 -4.41 -8.13
CA ASP A 86 21.44 -5.06 -8.35
C ASP A 86 21.70 -4.95 -9.86
N PRO A 87 22.85 -4.43 -10.33
CA PRO A 87 23.12 -4.27 -11.76
C PRO A 87 22.94 -5.54 -12.58
N THR A 88 22.78 -6.71 -11.95
CA THR A 88 22.40 -7.97 -12.59
C THR A 88 20.91 -8.03 -12.96
N CYS A 89 20.00 -7.40 -12.20
CA CYS A 89 18.55 -7.54 -12.34
C CYS A 89 17.89 -6.73 -13.49
N ASP A 90 18.65 -6.19 -14.45
CA ASP A 90 18.17 -5.46 -15.64
C ASP A 90 19.29 -5.40 -16.71
N ASP A 91 20.07 -6.48 -16.83
CA ASP A 91 21.20 -6.59 -17.76
C ASP A 91 21.02 -7.63 -18.88
N ASP A 92 19.82 -8.21 -19.00
CA ASP A 92 19.43 -9.22 -19.98
C ASP A 92 20.25 -10.52 -19.87
N GLU A 93 20.96 -10.78 -18.76
CA GLU A 93 21.80 -11.95 -18.56
C GLU A 93 21.51 -12.64 -17.22
N HIS A 94 21.16 -13.94 -17.24
CA HIS A 94 21.00 -14.73 -16.01
C HIS A 94 22.31 -14.83 -15.24
N ASN A 95 22.48 -14.01 -14.21
CA ASN A 95 23.70 -13.93 -13.43
C ASN A 95 23.43 -13.56 -11.96
N GLY A 96 24.47 -13.24 -11.19
CA GLY A 96 24.31 -13.06 -9.73
C GLY A 96 23.68 -14.28 -9.04
N ASN A 97 22.57 -14.05 -8.34
CA ASN A 97 21.74 -15.08 -7.69
C ASN A 97 20.30 -15.16 -8.24
N GLU A 98 20.08 -14.64 -9.44
CA GLU A 98 18.81 -14.73 -10.17
C GLU A 98 18.35 -16.17 -10.38
N THR A 99 17.04 -16.36 -10.49
CA THR A 99 16.45 -17.65 -10.85
C THR A 99 16.03 -17.74 -12.32
N ASP A 100 15.73 -16.61 -12.96
CA ASP A 100 15.65 -16.44 -14.42
C ASP A 100 16.29 -15.10 -14.81
N VAL A 101 16.47 -14.84 -16.11
CA VAL A 101 17.11 -13.60 -16.61
C VAL A 101 16.44 -12.37 -15.97
N ASP A 102 17.22 -11.59 -15.23
CA ASP A 102 16.81 -10.34 -14.56
C ASP A 102 15.72 -10.48 -13.45
N CYS A 103 15.47 -11.69 -12.91
CA CYS A 103 14.45 -11.88 -11.87
C CYS A 103 14.73 -13.04 -10.89
N GLY A 104 14.08 -12.99 -9.73
CA GLY A 104 14.20 -13.94 -8.62
C GLY A 104 15.49 -13.78 -7.80
N GLY A 105 15.59 -14.51 -6.68
CA GLY A 105 16.72 -14.35 -5.76
C GLY A 105 16.73 -12.97 -5.09
N ASP A 106 17.81 -12.19 -5.27
CA ASP A 106 17.89 -10.81 -4.74
C ASP A 106 17.17 -9.79 -5.66
N CYS A 107 16.69 -10.23 -6.84
CA CYS A 107 15.94 -9.42 -7.79
C CYS A 107 14.42 -9.41 -7.51
N GLY A 108 13.67 -8.64 -8.29
CA GLY A 108 12.21 -8.69 -8.27
C GLY A 108 11.68 -10.06 -8.68
N ALA A 109 10.50 -10.43 -8.21
CA ALA A 109 9.89 -11.72 -8.53
C ALA A 109 9.62 -11.88 -10.04
N CYS A 110 9.84 -13.09 -10.54
CA CYS A 110 9.66 -13.51 -11.92
C CYS A 110 8.18 -13.68 -12.30
N GLU A 111 7.87 -13.37 -13.57
CA GLU A 111 6.57 -13.65 -14.18
C GLU A 111 6.29 -15.16 -14.35
N ASP A 112 5.03 -15.50 -14.58
CA ASP A 112 4.58 -16.87 -14.81
C ASP A 112 5.35 -17.58 -15.95
N GLY A 113 5.75 -18.82 -15.71
CA GLY A 113 6.47 -19.68 -16.65
C GLY A 113 7.99 -19.51 -16.66
N LEU A 114 8.52 -18.51 -15.94
CA LEU A 114 9.97 -18.33 -15.74
C LEU A 114 10.49 -19.26 -14.64
N SER A 115 11.81 -19.43 -14.60
CA SER A 115 12.52 -20.35 -13.72
C SER A 115 12.56 -19.82 -12.28
N CYS A 116 12.32 -20.71 -11.31
CA CYS A 116 12.29 -20.38 -9.88
C CYS A 116 12.87 -21.51 -9.04
N ASN A 117 13.30 -21.18 -7.81
CA ASN A 117 13.70 -22.17 -6.80
C ASN A 117 12.82 -22.11 -5.55
N LEU A 118 12.25 -20.95 -5.25
CA LEU A 118 11.41 -20.67 -4.10
C LEU A 118 10.11 -19.98 -4.54
N PRO A 119 9.03 -20.07 -3.75
CA PRO A 119 7.78 -19.40 -4.05
C PRO A 119 7.92 -17.87 -4.17
N GLU A 120 8.80 -17.27 -3.36
CA GLU A 120 9.11 -15.83 -3.36
C GLU A 120 9.81 -15.34 -4.63
N ASP A 121 10.38 -16.25 -5.43
CA ASP A 121 10.95 -15.93 -6.73
C ASP A 121 9.85 -15.62 -7.77
N CYS A 122 8.57 -15.89 -7.47
CA CYS A 122 7.46 -15.78 -8.43
C CYS A 122 6.47 -14.70 -8.04
N THR A 123 6.01 -13.91 -9.02
CA THR A 123 4.95 -12.92 -8.78
C THR A 123 3.65 -13.57 -8.29
N SER A 124 3.39 -14.81 -8.71
CA SER A 124 2.28 -15.62 -8.23
C SER A 124 2.46 -16.14 -6.81
N GLY A 125 3.68 -16.11 -6.27
CA GLY A 125 3.99 -16.77 -5.01
C GLY A 125 3.97 -18.31 -5.10
N VAL A 126 3.97 -18.88 -6.30
CA VAL A 126 3.93 -20.34 -6.52
C VAL A 126 5.03 -20.78 -7.48
N CYS A 127 5.99 -21.54 -6.96
CA CYS A 127 7.03 -22.19 -7.76
C CYS A 127 6.73 -23.69 -7.87
N ASP A 128 6.28 -24.14 -9.05
CA ASP A 128 5.92 -25.53 -9.33
C ASP A 128 6.90 -26.16 -10.34
N ASP A 129 7.50 -27.29 -9.96
CA ASP A 129 8.52 -28.02 -10.74
C ASP A 129 9.67 -27.14 -11.29
N GLY A 130 10.03 -26.08 -10.54
CA GLY A 130 11.09 -25.14 -10.93
C GLY A 130 10.67 -24.06 -11.92
N SER A 131 9.37 -23.85 -12.10
CA SER A 131 8.83 -22.74 -12.89
C SER A 131 7.70 -22.02 -12.15
N CYS A 132 7.60 -20.71 -12.33
CA CYS A 132 6.53 -19.91 -11.73
C CYS A 132 5.19 -20.35 -12.31
N ALA A 133 4.31 -20.85 -11.45
CA ALA A 133 2.99 -21.27 -11.86
C ALA A 133 2.08 -20.05 -12.04
N VAL A 134 1.14 -20.14 -12.98
CA VAL A 134 0.05 -19.18 -13.09
C VAL A 134 -0.84 -19.30 -11.84
N PRO A 135 -1.24 -18.19 -11.20
CA PRO A 135 -2.21 -18.18 -10.11
C PRO A 135 -3.46 -19.02 -10.40
N THR A 136 -3.89 -19.85 -9.45
CA THR A 136 -5.16 -20.58 -9.56
C THR A 136 -5.93 -20.59 -8.25
N CYS A 137 -7.26 -20.62 -8.34
CA CYS A 137 -8.21 -20.64 -7.23
C CYS A 137 -8.16 -21.85 -6.28
N ASP A 138 -7.12 -22.67 -6.32
CA ASP A 138 -6.96 -23.88 -5.51
C ASP A 138 -5.46 -24.18 -5.25
N ASP A 139 -4.57 -23.16 -5.35
CA ASP A 139 -3.12 -23.33 -5.19
C ASP A 139 -2.60 -23.12 -3.75
N GLY A 140 -3.47 -22.69 -2.83
CA GLY A 140 -3.15 -22.52 -1.42
C GLY A 140 -2.49 -21.19 -1.09
N VAL A 141 -2.45 -20.24 -2.02
CA VAL A 141 -1.83 -18.92 -1.86
C VAL A 141 -2.81 -17.84 -2.28
N GLN A 142 -3.02 -16.83 -1.44
CA GLN A 142 -3.81 -15.65 -1.82
C GLN A 142 -3.09 -14.84 -2.90
N ASN A 143 -3.42 -15.06 -4.17
CA ASN A 143 -2.77 -14.43 -5.31
C ASN A 143 -3.77 -14.08 -6.43
N GLY A 144 -3.28 -13.51 -7.54
CA GLY A 144 -4.13 -13.11 -8.65
C GLY A 144 -5.22 -12.10 -8.25
N ASN A 145 -6.48 -12.47 -8.45
CA ASN A 145 -7.66 -11.64 -8.15
C ASN A 145 -8.44 -12.12 -6.91
N GLU A 146 -7.87 -13.02 -6.12
CA GLU A 146 -8.50 -13.56 -4.92
C GLU A 146 -8.62 -12.51 -3.80
N THR A 147 -9.69 -12.60 -3.02
CA THR A 147 -9.90 -11.73 -1.85
C THR A 147 -9.50 -12.38 -0.54
N ASP A 148 -9.50 -13.71 -0.48
CA ASP A 148 -8.85 -14.54 0.54
C ASP A 148 -8.22 -15.77 -0.14
N VAL A 149 -7.44 -16.57 0.57
CA VAL A 149 -6.75 -17.74 0.00
C VAL A 149 -7.73 -18.65 -0.75
N ASP A 150 -7.52 -18.81 -2.06
CA ASP A 150 -8.28 -19.68 -2.96
C ASP A 150 -9.77 -19.28 -3.16
N CYS A 151 -10.17 -18.03 -2.87
CA CYS A 151 -11.57 -17.60 -3.06
C CYS A 151 -11.74 -16.08 -3.34
N GLY A 152 -12.92 -15.73 -3.86
CA GLY A 152 -13.33 -14.35 -4.18
C GLY A 152 -12.83 -13.83 -5.53
N GLY A 153 -13.32 -12.66 -5.95
CA GLY A 153 -12.97 -12.03 -7.21
C GLY A 153 -13.39 -12.85 -8.42
N ASP A 154 -12.42 -13.39 -9.17
CA ASP A 154 -12.68 -14.27 -10.32
C ASP A 154 -12.83 -15.76 -9.92
N CYS A 155 -12.58 -16.08 -8.64
CA CYS A 155 -12.70 -17.42 -8.07
C CYS A 155 -14.10 -17.69 -7.50
N GLY A 156 -14.30 -18.87 -6.90
CA GLY A 156 -15.55 -19.17 -6.21
C GLY A 156 -15.73 -18.29 -4.98
N ASP A 157 -16.99 -18.04 -4.60
CA ASP A 157 -17.33 -17.24 -3.45
C ASP A 157 -16.72 -17.81 -2.15
N CYS A 158 -16.24 -16.94 -1.30
CA CYS A 158 -15.66 -17.23 -0.01
C CYS A 158 -16.73 -17.63 1.02
N ASP A 159 -16.35 -18.50 1.95
CA ASP A 159 -17.15 -18.83 3.13
C ASP A 159 -17.16 -17.67 4.17
N ASP A 160 -18.11 -17.73 5.11
CA ASP A 160 -18.22 -16.77 6.21
C ASP A 160 -16.90 -16.64 7.01
N GLY A 161 -16.51 -15.41 7.31
CA GLY A 161 -15.32 -15.07 8.08
C GLY A 161 -14.04 -14.89 7.25
N LEU A 162 -14.09 -15.15 5.94
CA LEU A 162 -12.99 -14.91 5.01
C LEU A 162 -13.04 -13.49 4.44
N MET A 163 -11.91 -13.00 3.93
CA MET A 163 -11.77 -11.65 3.38
C MET A 163 -12.52 -11.48 2.06
N CYS A 164 -13.14 -10.31 1.89
CA CYS A 164 -13.89 -9.93 0.70
C CYS A 164 -13.71 -8.44 0.39
N ASN A 165 -13.92 -8.07 -0.87
CA ASN A 165 -13.99 -6.67 -1.29
C ASN A 165 -15.40 -6.28 -1.74
N LEU A 166 -16.16 -7.26 -2.23
CA LEU A 166 -17.49 -7.10 -2.79
C LEU A 166 -18.44 -8.15 -2.18
N PRO A 167 -19.75 -7.86 -2.14
CA PRO A 167 -20.75 -8.83 -1.69
C PRO A 167 -20.74 -10.12 -2.50
N GLU A 168 -20.44 -10.04 -3.81
CA GLU A 168 -20.36 -11.20 -4.69
C GLU A 168 -19.15 -12.10 -4.39
N ASP A 169 -18.18 -11.65 -3.61
CA ASP A 169 -17.07 -12.49 -3.16
C ASP A 169 -17.50 -13.46 -2.05
N CYS A 170 -18.72 -13.33 -1.51
CA CYS A 170 -19.17 -14.10 -0.35
C CYS A 170 -20.33 -15.03 -0.72
N THR A 171 -20.28 -16.27 -0.23
CA THR A 171 -21.38 -17.23 -0.41
C THR A 171 -22.69 -16.70 0.19
N SER A 172 -22.61 -15.90 1.25
CA SER A 172 -23.75 -15.21 1.87
C SER A 172 -24.28 -14.04 1.04
N GLY A 173 -23.49 -13.52 0.09
CA GLY A 173 -23.78 -12.26 -0.59
C GLY A 173 -23.59 -11.03 0.30
N VAL A 174 -22.91 -11.15 1.45
CA VAL A 174 -22.72 -10.06 2.41
C VAL A 174 -21.24 -9.90 2.76
N CYS A 175 -20.66 -8.81 2.28
CA CYS A 175 -19.31 -8.38 2.67
C CYS A 175 -19.41 -7.20 3.64
N ASP A 176 -19.14 -7.45 4.93
CA ASP A 176 -19.19 -6.45 6.00
C ASP A 176 -17.78 -6.16 6.53
N ASP A 177 -17.38 -4.90 6.52
CA ASP A 177 -16.05 -4.43 6.94
C ASP A 177 -14.87 -5.24 6.34
N GLY A 178 -15.02 -5.68 5.08
CA GLY A 178 -14.01 -6.45 4.35
C GLY A 178 -13.94 -7.93 4.70
N THR A 179 -14.96 -8.47 5.39
CA THR A 179 -15.07 -9.89 5.73
C THR A 179 -16.46 -10.42 5.37
N CYS A 180 -16.55 -11.64 4.84
CA CYS A 180 -17.81 -12.30 4.56
C CYS A 180 -18.58 -12.51 5.87
N ALA A 181 -19.74 -11.89 5.98
CA ALA A 181 -20.62 -12.06 7.13
C ALA A 181 -21.54 -13.25 6.91
N ALA A 182 -21.85 -13.97 7.99
CA ALA A 182 -22.90 -14.98 7.97
C ALA A 182 -24.26 -14.32 7.64
N PRO A 183 -25.14 -15.01 6.89
CA PRO A 183 -26.46 -14.50 6.55
C PRO A 183 -27.28 -14.16 7.80
N THR A 184 -27.93 -13.00 7.83
CA THR A 184 -28.85 -12.60 8.90
C THR A 184 -30.18 -12.11 8.36
N CYS A 185 -31.23 -12.23 9.17
CA CYS A 185 -32.60 -11.84 8.84
C CYS A 185 -32.84 -10.32 8.73
N ASP A 186 -31.79 -9.54 8.52
CA ASP A 186 -31.79 -8.07 8.50
C ASP A 186 -30.55 -7.51 7.75
N ASP A 187 -29.90 -8.32 6.92
CA ASP A 187 -28.71 -7.94 6.15
C ASP A 187 -29.04 -7.33 4.77
N GLY A 188 -30.32 -7.34 4.37
CA GLY A 188 -30.80 -6.75 3.12
C GLY A 188 -30.60 -7.64 1.89
N VAL A 189 -30.22 -8.90 2.06
CA VAL A 189 -29.97 -9.87 0.99
C VAL A 189 -30.80 -11.11 1.22
N GLN A 190 -31.52 -11.58 0.19
CA GLN A 190 -32.23 -12.85 0.28
C GLN A 190 -31.24 -14.03 0.26
N ASN A 191 -30.85 -14.51 1.44
CA ASN A 191 -29.85 -15.55 1.62
C ASN A 191 -30.23 -16.53 2.74
N GLY A 192 -29.34 -17.48 3.07
CA GLY A 192 -29.58 -18.42 4.18
C GLY A 192 -30.85 -19.27 3.98
N THR A 193 -31.78 -19.19 4.93
CA THR A 193 -33.06 -19.92 4.90
C THR A 193 -34.24 -19.09 4.41
N GLU A 194 -34.04 -17.80 4.14
CA GLU A 194 -35.08 -16.83 3.80
C GLU A 194 -35.89 -17.20 2.55
N THR A 195 -37.17 -16.86 2.56
CA THR A 195 -38.04 -17.01 1.37
C THR A 195 -38.26 -15.71 0.60
N ASP A 196 -38.05 -14.56 1.25
CA ASP A 196 -37.88 -13.24 0.64
C ASP A 196 -36.83 -12.46 1.45
N VAL A 197 -36.35 -11.33 0.94
CA VAL A 197 -35.31 -10.52 1.58
C VAL A 197 -35.67 -10.24 3.05
N ASP A 198 -34.81 -10.68 3.96
CA ASP A 198 -34.91 -10.48 5.42
C ASP A 198 -36.13 -11.16 6.10
N CYS A 199 -36.79 -12.14 5.46
CA CYS A 199 -37.96 -12.81 6.06
C CYS A 199 -38.24 -14.25 5.58
N GLY A 200 -39.07 -14.95 6.37
CA GLY A 200 -39.52 -16.32 6.10
C GLY A 200 -38.48 -17.38 6.43
N GLY A 201 -38.65 -18.61 5.92
CA GLY A 201 -37.64 -19.66 6.08
C GLY A 201 -37.60 -20.35 7.43
N GLY A 202 -38.45 -19.94 8.37
CA GLY A 202 -38.59 -20.50 9.71
C GLY A 202 -37.54 -20.08 10.74
N ASP A 203 -36.34 -19.65 10.30
CA ASP A 203 -35.34 -19.05 11.19
C ASP A 203 -35.52 -17.52 11.30
N CYS A 204 -36.07 -16.89 10.26
CA CYS A 204 -36.40 -15.46 10.24
C CYS A 204 -37.87 -15.21 10.59
N GLY A 205 -38.20 -13.94 10.85
CA GLY A 205 -39.57 -13.53 11.09
C GLY A 205 -40.45 -13.73 9.85
N ASP A 206 -41.73 -14.01 10.07
CA ASP A 206 -42.68 -14.19 8.98
C ASP A 206 -42.77 -12.93 8.09
N CYS A 207 -42.84 -13.15 6.79
CA CYS A 207 -42.99 -12.15 5.76
C CYS A 207 -44.36 -11.45 5.78
N ASP A 208 -44.36 -10.18 5.39
CA ASP A 208 -45.56 -9.39 5.15
C ASP A 208 -46.28 -9.80 3.85
N ASP A 209 -47.53 -9.37 3.71
CA ASP A 209 -48.33 -9.61 2.51
C ASP A 209 -47.63 -9.10 1.23
N GLY A 210 -47.60 -9.95 0.19
CA GLY A 210 -47.01 -9.67 -1.12
C GLY A 210 -45.55 -10.09 -1.27
N LEU A 211 -44.89 -10.49 -0.19
CA LEU A 211 -43.54 -11.06 -0.20
C LEU A 211 -43.57 -12.56 -0.53
N MET A 212 -42.43 -13.09 -0.97
CA MET A 212 -42.28 -14.50 -1.35
C MET A 212 -42.33 -15.44 -0.14
N CYS A 213 -42.94 -16.60 -0.35
CA CYS A 213 -43.09 -17.65 0.65
C CYS A 213 -43.06 -19.03 -0.01
N ASN A 214 -42.79 -20.06 0.79
CA ASN A 214 -42.88 -21.45 0.35
C ASN A 214 -43.83 -22.26 1.25
N PRO A 215 -43.58 -22.44 2.55
CA PRO A 215 -44.63 -22.80 3.50
C PRO A 215 -45.57 -21.62 3.85
N PRO A 216 -46.86 -21.90 4.17
CA PRO A 216 -47.76 -20.88 4.71
C PRO A 216 -47.26 -20.24 6.01
N GLU A 217 -46.44 -20.95 6.78
CA GLU A 217 -45.80 -20.46 8.00
C GLU A 217 -44.80 -19.33 7.75
N ASP A 218 -44.33 -19.12 6.52
CA ASP A 218 -43.48 -17.96 6.20
C ASP A 218 -44.25 -16.65 6.21
N CYS A 219 -45.58 -16.68 6.22
CA CYS A 219 -46.40 -15.47 6.10
C CYS A 219 -46.98 -15.08 7.44
N THR A 220 -46.95 -13.80 7.77
CA THR A 220 -47.63 -13.26 8.97
C THR A 220 -49.13 -13.60 8.95
N SER A 221 -49.74 -13.68 7.75
CA SER A 221 -51.12 -14.11 7.55
C SER A 221 -51.35 -15.62 7.73
N GLY A 222 -50.30 -16.44 7.69
CA GLY A 222 -50.39 -17.90 7.61
C GLY A 222 -50.90 -18.42 6.27
N VAL A 223 -50.90 -17.60 5.22
CA VAL A 223 -51.42 -17.94 3.87
C VAL A 223 -50.38 -17.63 2.81
N CYS A 224 -49.78 -18.69 2.25
CA CYS A 224 -48.95 -18.62 1.06
C CYS A 224 -49.77 -19.05 -0.17
N ASP A 225 -50.10 -18.10 -1.06
CA ASP A 225 -50.85 -18.33 -2.30
C ASP A 225 -49.97 -18.03 -3.52
N ASP A 226 -49.82 -19.04 -4.39
CA ASP A 226 -48.97 -19.00 -5.59
C ASP A 226 -47.53 -18.50 -5.35
N GLY A 227 -46.96 -18.85 -4.19
CA GLY A 227 -45.59 -18.48 -3.79
C GLY A 227 -45.46 -17.06 -3.22
N THR A 228 -46.57 -16.39 -2.91
CA THR A 228 -46.58 -15.08 -2.25
C THR A 228 -47.51 -15.03 -1.06
N CYS A 229 -47.15 -14.26 -0.04
CA CYS A 229 -47.98 -14.08 1.14
C CYS A 229 -49.26 -13.32 0.78
N ALA A 230 -50.40 -13.96 1.00
CA ALA A 230 -51.69 -13.36 0.73
C ALA A 230 -52.27 -12.73 2.00
N ALA A 231 -52.93 -11.58 1.84
CA ALA A 231 -53.67 -10.96 2.92
C ALA A 231 -54.74 -11.91 3.49
N PRO A 232 -55.00 -11.87 4.81
CA PRO A 232 -56.00 -12.74 5.44
C PRO A 232 -57.40 -12.45 4.87
N THR A 233 -58.16 -13.50 4.56
CA THR A 233 -59.54 -13.41 4.04
C THR A 233 -60.48 -14.36 4.77
N CYS A 234 -61.78 -14.09 4.77
CA CYS A 234 -62.74 -14.98 5.45
C CYS A 234 -62.89 -16.38 4.81
N ASP A 235 -62.34 -16.58 3.62
CA ASP A 235 -62.50 -17.78 2.80
C ASP A 235 -61.15 -18.51 2.57
N ASP A 236 -60.07 -18.10 3.24
CA ASP A 236 -58.72 -18.69 3.10
C ASP A 236 -58.50 -19.97 3.92
N GLY A 237 -59.44 -20.31 4.81
CA GLY A 237 -59.38 -21.53 5.63
C GLY A 237 -58.42 -21.45 6.83
N VAL A 238 -57.87 -20.26 7.13
CA VAL A 238 -56.98 -19.99 8.25
C VAL A 238 -57.66 -19.02 9.22
N GLN A 239 -57.36 -19.12 10.52
CA GLN A 239 -57.91 -18.20 11.54
C GLN A 239 -56.92 -17.07 11.80
N ASN A 240 -56.95 -16.03 10.98
CA ASN A 240 -55.91 -14.98 10.87
C ASN A 240 -56.47 -13.53 10.78
N GLY A 241 -57.71 -13.29 11.26
CA GLY A 241 -58.38 -11.98 11.18
C GLY A 241 -59.21 -11.59 12.39
#